data_AF-A0A4R2PSL2-F1
#
_entry.id   AF-A0A4R2PSL2-F1
#
_cell.length_a   1.000
_cell.length_b   1.000
_cell.length_c   1.000
_cell.angle_alpha   90.00
_cell.angle_beta   90.00
_cell.angle_gamma   90.00
#
_symmetry.space_group_name_H-M   'P 1'
#
loop_
_entity.id
_entity.type
_entity.pdbx_description
1 polymer ?
#
loop_
_entity_poly.entity_id
_entity_poly.type
_entity_poly.pdbx_seq_one_letter_code
_entity_poly.pdbx_strand_id
1 'polypeptide(L)'
;MATISRTIFLNRRKALLCYPVGMDHKDYMHALRHKTPNHPYYEPEARSYPNASGVEELIFLPASTWAYADFLEANTDIRIADWVIEADELKRDDYTIAHILWFWLWENECDRFRNGLTTPHDMPPMGYEGWADEFHEKKG
;
A
#
# COMPACT_ATOMS: atom_id res chain seq x y z
N MET A 1 28.41 -57.57 -4.88
CA MET A 1 27.06 -57.45 -4.29
C MET A 1 27.01 -56.17 -3.49
N ALA A 2 26.43 -55.10 -4.03
CA ALA A 2 26.25 -53.83 -3.34
C ALA A 2 24.77 -53.44 -3.43
N THR A 3 24.04 -53.64 -2.34
CA THR A 3 22.67 -53.18 -2.16
C THR A 3 22.69 -52.10 -1.10
N ILE A 4 22.73 -50.83 -1.50
CA ILE A 4 22.31 -49.73 -0.63
C ILE A 4 21.43 -48.78 -1.43
N SER A 5 20.13 -49.09 -1.32
CA SER A 5 19.03 -48.20 -1.00
C SER A 5 18.82 -46.92 -1.82
N ARG A 6 17.67 -46.96 -2.52
CA ARG A 6 16.80 -45.92 -3.09
C ARG A 6 16.45 -44.74 -2.13
N THR A 7 17.42 -44.11 -1.48
CA THR A 7 17.17 -43.02 -0.50
C THR A 7 17.93 -41.74 -0.82
N ILE A 8 18.07 -41.38 -2.10
CA ILE A 8 18.68 -40.10 -2.52
C ILE A 8 17.68 -39.21 -3.29
N PHE A 9 16.39 -39.56 -3.31
CA PHE A 9 15.38 -38.83 -4.10
C PHE A 9 14.20 -38.27 -3.27
N LEU A 10 14.43 -37.91 -2.00
CA LEU A 10 13.42 -37.29 -1.15
C LEU A 10 13.95 -36.09 -0.32
N ASN A 11 15.04 -35.45 -0.76
CA ASN A 11 15.64 -34.33 -0.02
C ASN A 11 15.68 -33.01 -0.84
N ARG A 12 14.62 -32.71 -1.61
CA ARG A 12 14.44 -31.44 -2.32
C ARG A 12 13.03 -30.84 -2.17
N ARG A 13 12.47 -30.87 -0.95
CA ARG A 13 11.31 -30.05 -0.58
C ARG A 13 11.42 -29.57 0.86
N LYS A 14 12.50 -28.86 1.20
CA LYS A 14 12.40 -27.83 2.24
C LYS A 14 12.30 -26.52 1.49
N ALA A 15 11.06 -26.11 1.22
CA ALA A 15 10.80 -24.70 1.06
C ALA A 15 11.41 -24.01 2.28
N LEU A 16 12.29 -23.03 2.08
CA LEU A 16 12.61 -22.07 3.12
C LEU A 16 11.28 -21.43 3.52
N LEU A 17 10.68 -21.93 4.60
CA LEU A 17 9.55 -21.27 5.23
C LEU A 17 10.13 -20.07 5.97
N CYS A 18 9.77 -18.86 5.53
CA CYS A 18 10.19 -17.58 6.12
C CYS A 18 9.58 -17.33 7.51
N TYR A 19 9.32 -18.38 8.29
CA TYR A 19 8.57 -18.31 9.56
C TYR A 19 9.45 -18.72 10.75
N PRO A 20 9.19 -18.16 11.94
CA PRO A 20 9.85 -18.59 13.17
C PRO A 20 9.74 -20.12 13.37
N VAL A 21 10.79 -20.72 13.91
CA VAL A 21 10.84 -22.17 14.15
C VAL A 21 9.68 -22.60 15.06
N GLY A 22 8.84 -23.51 14.58
CA GLY A 22 7.69 -24.04 15.32
C GLY A 22 6.36 -23.31 15.10
N MET A 23 6.32 -22.28 14.25
CA MET A 23 5.09 -21.58 13.90
C MET A 23 4.60 -22.04 12.52
N ASP A 24 3.31 -22.38 12.41
CA ASP A 24 2.72 -22.72 11.12
C ASP A 24 2.40 -21.44 10.30
N HIS A 25 2.11 -21.62 9.01
CA HIS A 25 1.82 -20.48 8.12
C HIS A 25 0.60 -19.67 8.60
N LYS A 26 -0.47 -20.32 9.06
CA LYS A 26 -1.69 -19.63 9.48
C LYS A 26 -1.44 -18.82 10.75
N ASP A 27 -0.77 -19.42 11.72
CA ASP A 27 -0.39 -18.77 12.97
C ASP A 27 0.53 -17.59 12.72
N TYR A 28 1.48 -17.72 11.79
CA TYR A 28 2.35 -16.64 11.39
C TYR A 28 1.59 -15.49 10.72
N MET A 29 0.68 -15.81 9.77
CA MET A 29 -0.14 -14.78 9.12
C MET A 29 -1.08 -14.09 10.11
N HIS A 30 -1.65 -14.81 11.08
CA HIS A 30 -2.41 -14.22 12.18
C HIS A 30 -1.55 -13.32 13.06
N ALA A 31 -0.36 -13.78 13.46
CA ALA A 31 0.56 -13.01 14.29
C ALA A 31 1.04 -11.73 13.58
N LEU A 32 1.29 -11.79 12.27
CA LEU A 32 1.60 -10.60 11.47
C LEU A 32 0.43 -9.62 11.43
N ARG A 33 -0.81 -10.08 11.22
CA ARG A 33 -2.01 -9.23 11.27
C ARG A 33 -2.15 -8.48 12.59
N HIS A 34 -1.78 -9.10 13.71
CA HIS A 34 -1.82 -8.46 15.02
C HIS A 34 -0.64 -7.51 15.29
N LYS A 35 0.45 -7.60 14.52
CA LYS A 35 1.61 -6.70 14.61
C LYS A 35 1.50 -5.49 13.66
N THR A 36 0.74 -5.62 12.58
CA THR A 36 0.35 -4.48 11.75
C THR A 36 -0.47 -3.52 12.61
N PRO A 37 -0.25 -2.20 12.52
CA PRO A 37 -1.08 -1.23 13.21
C PRO A 37 -2.57 -1.52 12.97
N ASN A 38 -3.27 -2.00 14.00
CA ASN A 38 -4.64 -2.48 13.91
C ASN A 38 -5.62 -1.32 14.16
N HIS A 39 -5.44 -0.23 13.41
CA HIS A 39 -6.37 0.89 13.42
C HIS A 39 -7.37 0.70 12.27
N PRO A 40 -8.69 0.89 12.48
CA PRO A 40 -9.69 0.74 11.42
C PRO A 40 -9.38 1.54 10.14
N TYR A 41 -8.69 2.68 10.29
CA TYR A 41 -8.22 3.50 9.16
C TYR A 41 -7.22 2.80 8.23
N TYR A 42 -6.61 1.71 8.66
CA TYR A 42 -5.62 0.97 7.87
C TYR A 42 -6.19 -0.31 7.25
N GLU A 43 -7.46 -0.60 7.52
CA GLU A 43 -8.15 -1.69 6.84
C GLU A 43 -8.30 -1.35 5.35
N PRO A 44 -7.90 -2.24 4.43
CA PRO A 44 -8.07 -1.99 3.00
C PRO A 44 -9.55 -2.00 2.60
N GLU A 45 -9.97 -0.98 1.87
CA GLU A 45 -11.26 -0.93 1.19
C GLU A 45 -11.06 -0.94 -0.32
N ALA A 46 -12.03 -1.53 -1.02
CA ALA A 46 -12.00 -1.66 -2.47
C ALA A 46 -13.01 -0.70 -3.11
N ARG A 47 -12.59 0.03 -4.14
CA ARG A 47 -13.46 0.88 -4.97
C ARG A 47 -13.21 0.60 -6.45
N SER A 48 -14.24 0.74 -7.26
CA SER A 48 -14.20 0.49 -8.71
C SER A 48 -14.05 1.79 -9.48
N TYR A 49 -13.12 1.83 -10.42
CA TYR A 49 -12.93 2.94 -11.35
C TYR A 49 -12.65 2.41 -12.76
N PRO A 50 -13.12 3.10 -13.82
CA PRO A 50 -12.72 2.77 -15.18
C PRO A 50 -11.25 3.16 -15.41
N ASN A 51 -10.47 2.25 -15.98
CA ASN A 51 -9.10 2.52 -16.43
C ASN A 51 -9.08 3.23 -17.80
N ALA A 52 -7.90 3.45 -18.39
CA ALA A 52 -7.77 4.18 -19.66
C ALA A 52 -8.48 3.49 -20.85
N SER A 53 -8.70 2.17 -20.75
CA SER A 53 -9.46 1.40 -21.73
C SER A 53 -10.98 1.38 -21.46
N GLY A 54 -11.44 2.08 -20.42
CA GLY A 54 -12.85 2.08 -19.98
C GLY A 54 -13.27 0.79 -19.27
N VAL A 55 -12.33 -0.04 -18.82
CA VAL A 55 -12.61 -1.28 -18.09
C VAL A 55 -12.61 -0.99 -16.59
N GLU A 56 -13.65 -1.45 -15.89
CA GLU A 56 -13.75 -1.34 -14.43
C GLU A 56 -12.63 -2.13 -13.73
N GLU A 57 -11.82 -1.42 -12.96
CA GLU A 57 -10.74 -1.98 -12.18
C GLU A 57 -11.00 -1.78 -10.69
N LEU A 58 -10.83 -2.86 -9.92
CA LEU A 58 -11.02 -2.85 -8.49
C LEU A 58 -9.73 -2.45 -7.78
N ILE A 59 -9.72 -1.27 -7.19
CA ILE A 59 -8.55 -0.68 -6.54
C ILE A 59 -8.69 -0.84 -5.03
N PHE A 60 -7.68 -1.43 -4.39
CA PHE A 60 -7.63 -1.64 -2.94
C PHE A 60 -6.66 -0.65 -2.31
N LEU A 61 -7.16 0.21 -1.42
CA LEU A 61 -6.37 1.19 -0.65
C LEU A 61 -6.83 1.19 0.82
N PRO A 62 -5.97 1.62 1.76
CA PRO A 62 -6.40 1.84 3.15
C PRO A 62 -7.58 2.81 3.25
N ALA A 63 -8.48 2.59 4.21
CA ALA A 63 -9.63 3.45 4.46
C ALA A 63 -9.24 4.93 4.68
N SER A 64 -8.11 5.22 5.34
CA SER A 64 -7.58 6.59 5.48
C SER A 64 -7.26 7.24 4.14
N THR A 65 -6.70 6.46 3.22
CA THR A 65 -6.34 6.96 1.89
C THR A 65 -7.60 7.25 1.08
N TRP A 66 -8.64 6.43 1.20
CA TRP A 66 -9.94 6.72 0.59
C TRP A 66 -10.64 7.94 1.22
N ALA A 67 -10.55 8.11 2.54
CA ALA A 67 -11.06 9.31 3.20
C ALA A 67 -10.35 10.58 2.69
N TYR A 68 -9.05 10.48 2.39
CA TYR A 68 -8.31 11.56 1.75
C TYR A 68 -8.73 11.82 0.30
N ALA A 69 -8.94 10.75 -0.48
CA ALA A 69 -9.47 10.86 -1.84
C ALA A 69 -10.85 11.56 -1.85
N ASP A 70 -11.77 11.14 -0.96
CA ASP A 70 -13.09 11.76 -0.80
C ASP A 70 -12.98 13.24 -0.40
N PHE A 71 -12.04 13.56 0.48
CA PHE A 71 -11.76 14.94 0.86
C PHE A 71 -11.29 15.78 -0.34
N LEU A 72 -10.40 15.26 -1.19
CA LEU A 72 -9.95 15.98 -2.39
C LEU A 72 -11.10 16.24 -3.36
N GLU A 73 -11.93 15.24 -3.66
CA GLU A 73 -13.08 15.41 -4.56
C GLU A 73 -14.13 16.37 -4.01
N ALA A 74 -14.28 16.45 -2.68
CA ALA A 74 -15.25 17.35 -2.05
C ALA A 74 -14.76 18.81 -1.92
N ASN A 75 -13.44 19.04 -1.89
CA ASN A 75 -12.86 20.35 -1.55
C ASN A 75 -12.02 20.98 -2.66
N THR A 76 -11.83 20.28 -3.78
CA THR A 76 -11.03 20.73 -4.92
C THR A 76 -11.69 20.33 -6.23
N ASP A 77 -11.13 20.76 -7.36
CA ASP A 77 -11.58 20.32 -8.69
C ASP A 77 -10.96 18.97 -9.12
N ILE A 78 -10.21 18.31 -8.24
CA ILE A 78 -9.58 17.01 -8.50
C ILE A 78 -10.67 15.94 -8.59
N ARG A 79 -10.53 15.05 -9.57
CA ARG A 79 -11.35 13.85 -9.73
C ARG A 79 -10.44 12.63 -9.69
N ILE A 80 -10.73 11.70 -8.80
CA ILE A 80 -9.88 10.52 -8.58
C ILE A 80 -9.93 9.59 -9.80
N ALA A 81 -11.06 9.58 -10.52
CA ALA A 81 -11.18 8.84 -11.78
C ALA A 81 -10.15 9.28 -12.82
N ASP A 82 -9.82 10.58 -12.89
CA ASP A 82 -8.83 11.09 -13.85
C ASP A 82 -7.43 10.61 -13.46
N TRP A 83 -7.12 10.60 -12.16
CA TRP A 83 -5.85 10.07 -11.65
C TRP A 83 -5.72 8.56 -11.83
N VAL A 84 -6.83 7.80 -11.77
CA VAL A 84 -6.83 6.37 -12.09
C VAL A 84 -6.44 6.12 -13.54
N ILE A 85 -6.97 6.92 -14.47
CA ILE A 85 -6.62 6.84 -15.89
C ILE A 85 -5.13 7.18 -16.08
N GLU A 86 -4.64 8.25 -15.47
CA GLU A 86 -3.21 8.62 -15.54
C GLU A 86 -2.29 7.54 -14.94
N ALA A 87 -2.71 6.93 -13.82
CA ALA A 87 -1.99 5.83 -13.20
C ALA A 87 -1.97 4.57 -14.08
N ASP A 88 -3.04 4.31 -14.85
CA ASP A 88 -3.11 3.21 -15.82
C ASP A 88 -2.12 3.40 -16.98
N GLU A 89 -1.93 4.63 -17.44
CA GLU A 89 -0.96 4.97 -18.49
C GLU A 89 0.49 4.84 -18.01
N LEU A 90 0.75 5.04 -16.72
CA LEU A 90 2.07 4.96 -16.10
C LEU A 90 2.41 3.59 -15.52
N LYS A 91 1.44 2.68 -15.44
CA LYS A 91 1.66 1.36 -14.85
C LYS A 91 2.81 0.64 -15.54
N ARG A 92 3.66 0.01 -14.73
CA ARG A 92 4.78 -0.82 -15.18
C ARG A 92 4.59 -2.20 -14.60
N ASP A 93 5.33 -3.18 -15.12
CA ASP A 93 5.24 -4.58 -14.66
C ASP A 93 5.42 -4.73 -13.14
N ASP A 94 6.15 -3.80 -12.51
CA ASP A 94 6.44 -3.81 -11.08
C ASP A 94 5.44 -3.01 -10.21
N TYR A 95 4.56 -2.19 -10.80
CA TYR A 95 3.65 -1.31 -10.06
C TYR A 95 2.24 -1.33 -10.63
N THR A 96 1.29 -1.74 -9.80
CA THR A 96 -0.14 -1.69 -10.13
C THR A 96 -0.69 -0.26 -10.02
N ILE A 97 -1.86 0.00 -10.62
CA ILE A 97 -2.59 1.27 -10.47
C ILE A 97 -2.75 1.64 -9.00
N ALA A 98 -3.10 0.67 -8.15
CA ALA A 98 -3.25 0.88 -6.72
C ALA A 98 -1.97 1.40 -6.06
N HIS A 99 -0.79 0.90 -6.45
CA HIS A 99 0.48 1.39 -5.90
C HIS A 99 0.77 2.84 -6.32
N ILE A 100 0.55 3.15 -7.59
CA ILE A 100 0.79 4.50 -8.14
C ILE A 100 -0.18 5.50 -7.49
N LEU A 101 -1.47 5.18 -7.49
CA LEU A 101 -2.51 6.03 -6.91
C LEU A 101 -2.30 6.23 -5.41
N TRP A 102 -1.95 5.16 -4.68
CA TRP A 102 -1.63 5.26 -3.25
C TRP A 102 -0.48 6.24 -3.01
N PHE A 103 0.60 6.12 -3.78
CA PHE A 103 1.77 6.98 -3.64
C PHE A 103 1.43 8.45 -3.91
N TRP A 104 0.69 8.77 -4.98
CA TRP A 104 0.30 10.16 -5.28
C TRP A 104 -0.62 10.78 -4.24
N LEU A 105 -1.61 10.01 -3.75
CA LEU A 105 -2.48 10.48 -2.69
C LEU A 105 -1.69 10.74 -1.40
N TRP A 106 -0.80 9.82 -1.05
CA TRP A 106 0.06 9.96 0.11
C TRP A 106 0.99 11.18 0.00
N GLU A 107 1.71 11.33 -1.12
CA GLU A 107 2.60 12.47 -1.36
C GLU A 107 1.85 13.80 -1.27
N ASN A 108 0.65 13.88 -1.87
CA ASN A 108 -0.19 15.06 -1.81
C ASN A 108 -0.68 15.36 -0.39
N GLU A 109 -1.10 14.35 0.38
CA GLU A 109 -1.50 14.51 1.78
C GLU A 109 -0.31 15.00 2.64
N CYS A 110 0.87 14.43 2.43
CA CYS A 110 2.11 14.83 3.08
C CYS A 110 2.46 16.29 2.78
N ASP A 111 2.38 16.72 1.52
CA ASP A 111 2.65 18.10 1.13
C ASP A 111 1.65 19.07 1.75
N ARG A 112 0.36 18.73 1.78
CA ARG A 112 -0.66 19.55 2.46
C ARG A 112 -0.38 19.66 3.94
N PHE A 113 -0.10 18.53 4.61
CA PHE A 113 0.21 18.49 6.02
C PHE A 113 1.45 19.35 6.36
N ARG A 114 2.54 19.19 5.58
CA ARG A 114 3.78 19.98 5.73
C ARG A 114 3.53 21.49 5.61
N ASN A 115 2.62 21.88 4.72
CA ASN A 115 2.28 23.28 4.48
C ASN A 115 1.16 23.81 5.40
N GLY A 116 0.67 23.00 6.35
CA GLY A 116 -0.42 23.38 7.25
C GLY A 116 -1.75 23.62 6.53
N LEU A 117 -1.92 23.03 5.35
CA LEU A 117 -3.18 23.07 4.61
C LEU A 117 -4.18 22.08 5.22
N THR A 118 -5.47 22.36 5.07
CA THR A 118 -6.53 21.50 5.57
C THR A 118 -6.43 20.09 4.96
N THR A 119 -6.51 19.09 5.82
CA THR A 119 -6.60 17.66 5.53
C THR A 119 -7.79 17.08 6.31
N PRO A 120 -8.33 15.90 5.95
CA PRO A 120 -9.42 15.28 6.69
C PRO A 120 -9.01 14.79 8.08
N HIS A 121 -7.71 14.65 8.31
CA HIS A 121 -7.13 14.22 9.58
C HIS A 121 -6.22 15.34 10.13
N ASP A 122 -6.28 15.57 11.44
CA ASP A 122 -5.37 16.48 12.16
C ASP A 122 -4.02 15.83 12.51
N MET A 123 -3.78 14.62 12.00
CA MET A 123 -2.58 13.82 12.26
C MET A 123 -1.78 13.66 10.97
N PRO A 124 -0.45 13.45 11.06
CA PRO A 124 0.37 13.21 9.89
C PRO A 124 -0.08 11.93 9.15
N PRO A 125 0.09 11.88 7.81
CA PRO A 125 -0.20 10.68 7.01
C PRO A 125 0.56 9.45 7.51
N MET A 126 0.04 8.26 7.23
CA MET A 126 0.70 7.01 7.59
C MET A 126 2.13 6.97 7.04
N GLY A 127 3.11 6.66 7.88
CA GLY A 127 4.51 6.55 7.44
C GLY A 127 5.17 7.89 7.12
N TYR A 128 4.52 9.02 7.44
CA TYR A 128 5.16 10.33 7.38
C TYR A 128 6.23 10.43 8.47
N GLU A 129 7.48 10.30 8.05
CA GLU A 129 8.65 10.61 8.87
C GLU A 129 9.12 11.99 8.40
N GLY A 130 8.84 13.07 9.16
CA GLY A 130 9.17 14.47 8.83
C GLY A 130 10.67 14.78 8.65
N TRP A 131 11.49 13.77 8.38
CA TRP A 131 12.94 13.79 8.20
C TRP A 131 13.42 14.73 7.08
N ALA A 132 12.56 15.06 6.11
CA ALA A 132 12.87 16.03 5.06
C ALA A 132 12.53 17.48 5.43
N ASP A 133 11.68 17.70 6.44
CA ASP A 133 11.24 19.05 6.83
C ASP A 133 12.38 19.87 7.44
N GLU A 134 13.40 19.20 7.97
CA GLU A 134 14.63 19.80 8.51
C GLU A 134 15.55 20.36 7.41
N PHE A 135 15.45 19.86 6.18
CA PHE A 135 16.29 20.27 5.03
C PHE A 135 15.58 21.26 4.09
N HIS A 136 14.25 21.37 4.17
CA HIS A 136 13.50 22.43 3.51
C HIS A 136 13.57 23.70 4.37
N GLU A 137 14.68 24.43 4.26
CA GLU A 137 14.83 25.76 4.85
C GLU A 137 13.55 26.58 4.67
N LYS A 138 12.98 27.04 5.79
CA LYS A 138 11.96 28.08 5.80
C LYS A 138 12.52 29.30 5.05
N LYS A 139 12.15 29.45 3.78
CA LYS A 139 12.27 30.72 3.08
C LYS A 139 11.27 31.67 3.72
N GLY A 140 11.74 32.38 4.75
CA GLY A 140 11.08 33.57 5.30
C GLY A 140 11.11 34.74 4.35
#